data_AF-A0A922MD87-F1
#
_entry.id   AF-A0A922MD87-F1
#
_cell.length_a   1.000
_cell.length_b   1.000
_cell.length_c   1.000
_cell.angle_alpha   90.00
_cell.angle_beta   90.00
_cell.angle_gamma   90.00
#
_symmetry.space_group_name_H-M   'P 1'
#
loop_
_entity.id
_entity.type
_entity.pdbx_description
1 polymer ?
#
loop_
_entity_poly.entity_id
_entity_poly.type
_entity_poly.pdbx_seq_one_letter_code
_entity_poly.pdbx_strand_id
1 'polypeptide(L)'
;MLMRSDANADAVFFSSDRDFSASGSINVERIRVVGEVRVSIGVISGISVRSLTISFTLNDITSDANLVVFGKDYSDDFNNFVGGVVPDTIKAHYKEINELLEIVLLEVINDNL
;
A
#
# COMPACT_ATOMS: atom_id res chain seq x y z
N MET A 1 -16.89 6.19 4.14
CA MET A 1 -16.61 4.74 4.27
C MET A 1 -15.26 4.55 4.95
N LEU A 2 -15.12 3.57 5.86
CA LEU A 2 -13.87 3.28 6.57
C LEU A 2 -13.43 1.85 6.25
N MET A 3 -12.21 1.68 5.75
CA MET A 3 -11.63 0.37 5.45
C MET A 3 -10.29 0.23 6.19
N ARG A 4 -10.08 -0.92 6.82
CA ARG A 4 -8.84 -1.30 7.52
C ARG A 4 -8.41 -2.67 7.01
N SER A 5 -7.13 -2.84 6.72
CA SER A 5 -6.55 -4.10 6.24
C SER A 5 -5.14 -4.29 6.78
N ASP A 6 -4.79 -5.55 7.02
CA ASP A 6 -3.42 -6.02 7.23
C ASP A 6 -3.07 -6.95 6.04
N ALA A 7 -1.80 -7.05 5.66
CA ALA A 7 -1.35 -7.93 4.58
C ALA A 7 -0.03 -8.61 4.95
N ASN A 8 0.05 -9.93 4.77
CA ASN A 8 1.27 -10.70 4.97
C ASN A 8 1.64 -11.46 3.68
N ALA A 9 2.94 -11.51 3.36
CA ALA A 9 3.49 -12.28 2.27
C ALA A 9 4.70 -13.08 2.73
N ASP A 10 4.64 -14.40 2.55
CA ASP A 10 5.71 -15.34 2.88
C ASP A 10 6.31 -15.92 1.58
N ALA A 11 7.64 -16.03 1.53
CA ALA A 11 8.34 -16.60 0.38
C ALA A 11 9.56 -17.42 0.81
N VAL A 12 9.85 -18.50 0.07
CA VAL A 12 11.07 -19.30 0.21
C VAL A 12 11.59 -19.67 -1.19
N PHE A 13 12.84 -19.36 -1.46
CA PHE A 13 13.55 -19.64 -2.71
C PHE A 13 14.99 -20.05 -2.42
N PHE A 14 15.45 -21.12 -3.07
CA PHE A 14 16.81 -21.62 -2.90
C PHE A 14 17.38 -22.10 -4.24
N SER A 15 18.64 -21.75 -4.53
CA SER A 15 19.38 -22.26 -5.68
C SER A 15 20.78 -22.69 -5.27
N SER A 16 21.04 -23.99 -5.37
CA SER A 16 22.32 -24.63 -5.04
C SER A 16 23.44 -24.25 -6.02
N ASP A 17 23.11 -23.91 -7.26
CA ASP A 17 24.09 -23.76 -8.33
C ASP A 17 24.66 -22.33 -8.41
N ARG A 18 24.07 -21.41 -7.64
CA ARG A 18 24.32 -19.95 -7.72
C ARG A 18 24.59 -19.31 -6.36
N ASP A 19 24.72 -20.09 -5.28
CA ASP A 19 24.84 -19.61 -3.89
C ASP A 19 23.83 -18.52 -3.56
N PHE A 20 22.57 -18.76 -3.94
CA PHE A 20 21.46 -17.83 -3.75
C PHE A 20 20.39 -18.48 -2.87
N SER A 21 20.00 -17.80 -1.80
CA SER A 21 18.87 -18.20 -0.97
C SER A 21 18.10 -16.97 -0.51
N ALA A 22 16.78 -17.00 -0.63
CA ALA A 22 15.90 -15.98 -0.11
C ALA A 22 14.76 -16.65 0.64
N SER A 23 14.49 -16.25 1.87
CA SER A 23 13.33 -16.73 2.62
C SER A 23 12.87 -15.68 3.59
N GLY A 24 11.58 -15.55 3.84
CA GLY A 24 11.11 -14.63 4.85
C GLY A 24 9.65 -14.26 4.74
N SER A 25 9.27 -13.32 5.58
CA SER A 25 7.94 -12.74 5.66
C SER A 25 8.00 -11.22 5.63
N ILE A 26 7.07 -10.60 4.90
CA ILE A 26 6.82 -9.16 4.97
C ILE A 26 5.39 -8.95 5.43
N ASN A 27 5.23 -8.18 6.51
CA ASN A 27 3.93 -7.86 7.08
C ASN A 27 3.68 -6.36 7.02
N VAL A 28 2.62 -5.97 6.33
CA VAL A 28 2.13 -4.60 6.23
C VAL A 28 1.02 -4.41 7.25
N GLU A 29 1.29 -3.57 8.25
CA GLU A 29 0.39 -3.34 9.36
C GLU A 29 -0.52 -2.15 9.12
N ARG A 30 -1.82 -2.41 9.27
CA ARG A 30 -2.90 -1.43 9.40
C ARG A 30 -2.86 -0.37 8.31
N ILE A 31 -3.09 -0.81 7.08
CA ILE A 31 -3.50 0.09 6.01
C ILE A 31 -4.92 0.57 6.32
N ARG A 32 -5.13 1.88 6.33
CA ARG A 32 -6.44 2.48 6.51
C ARG A 32 -6.71 3.51 5.43
N VAL A 33 -7.89 3.37 4.82
CA VAL A 33 -8.43 4.32 3.85
C VAL A 33 -9.78 4.83 4.35
N VAL A 34 -9.93 6.15 4.33
CA VAL A 34 -11.17 6.85 4.66
C VAL A 34 -11.60 7.65 3.46
N GLY A 35 -12.84 7.50 3.03
CA GLY A 35 -13.43 8.35 2.00
C GLY A 35 -14.66 9.10 2.50
N GLU A 36 -14.71 10.40 2.23
CA GLU A 36 -15.90 11.25 2.33
C GLU A 36 -16.34 11.66 0.92
N VAL A 37 -17.55 11.25 0.52
CA VAL A 37 -18.14 11.61 -0.77
C VAL A 37 -19.37 12.47 -0.50
N ARG A 38 -19.47 13.62 -1.18
CA ARG A 38 -20.67 14.44 -1.16
C ARG A 38 -21.37 14.30 -2.49
N VAL A 39 -22.60 13.79 -2.46
CA VAL A 39 -23.43 13.59 -3.66
C VAL A 39 -24.62 14.55 -3.68
N SER A 40 -25.09 14.88 -4.87
CA SER A 40 -26.39 15.50 -5.10
C SER A 40 -27.29 14.54 -5.82
N ILE A 41 -28.55 14.52 -5.39
CA ILE A 41 -29.59 13.70 -6.00
C ILE A 41 -30.69 14.65 -6.45
N GLY A 42 -30.89 14.75 -7.75
CA GLY A 42 -31.99 15.51 -8.34
C GLY A 42 -33.03 14.57 -8.96
N VAL A 43 -34.31 14.90 -8.77
CA VAL A 43 -35.44 14.08 -9.25
C VAL A 43 -35.46 13.97 -10.79
N ILE A 44 -34.90 14.97 -11.50
CA ILE A 44 -34.84 15.02 -12.97
C ILE A 44 -33.39 14.89 -13.49
N SER A 45 -32.39 15.31 -12.70
CA SER A 45 -31.00 15.48 -13.13
C SER A 45 -30.05 14.33 -12.75
N GLY A 46 -30.53 13.29 -12.06
CA GLY A 46 -29.71 12.14 -11.66
C GLY A 46 -28.84 12.38 -10.41
N ILE A 47 -27.88 11.47 -10.17
CA ILE A 47 -26.89 11.54 -9.08
C ILE A 47 -25.63 12.22 -9.62
N SER A 48 -25.08 13.19 -8.89
CA SER A 48 -23.79 13.82 -9.23
C SER A 48 -22.87 13.94 -8.01
N VAL A 49 -21.57 13.72 -8.21
CA VAL A 49 -20.55 13.90 -7.16
C VAL A 49 -20.16 15.37 -7.08
N ARG A 50 -20.31 15.98 -5.89
CA ARG A 50 -19.85 17.35 -5.61
C ARG A 50 -18.41 17.42 -5.15
N SER A 51 -18.00 16.46 -4.33
CA SER A 51 -16.64 16.39 -3.82
C SER A 51 -16.32 14.98 -3.34
N LEU A 52 -15.05 14.62 -3.43
CA LEU A 52 -14.48 13.41 -2.90
C LEU A 52 -13.23 13.79 -2.11
N THR A 53 -13.11 13.30 -0.88
CA THR A 53 -11.90 13.47 -0.07
C THR A 53 -11.46 12.10 0.45
N ILE A 54 -10.18 11.79 0.28
CA ILE A 54 -9.58 10.53 0.69
C ILE A 54 -8.47 10.78 1.72
N SER A 55 -8.42 9.92 2.74
CA SER A 55 -7.32 9.87 3.70
C SER A 55 -6.80 8.43 3.81
N PHE A 56 -5.64 8.20 3.21
CA PHE A 56 -4.81 7.03 3.33
C PHE A 56 -3.84 7.19 4.50
N THR A 57 -3.67 6.10 5.25
CA THR A 57 -2.69 5.98 6.33
C THR A 57 -2.14 4.56 6.34
N LEU A 58 -0.86 4.44 6.68
CA LEU A 58 -0.13 3.19 6.83
C LEU A 58 0.58 3.23 8.18
N ASN A 59 0.33 2.25 9.05
CA ASN A 59 1.00 2.27 10.35
C ASN A 59 2.47 1.87 10.20
N ASP A 60 2.73 0.65 9.74
CA ASP A 60 4.08 0.14 9.66
C ASP A 60 4.23 -0.96 8.61
N ILE A 61 5.48 -1.25 8.25
CA ILE A 61 5.84 -2.43 7.47
C ILE A 61 6.97 -3.11 8.23
N THR A 62 6.81 -4.40 8.51
CA THR A 62 7.85 -5.21 9.15
C THR A 62 8.33 -6.28 8.17
N SER A 63 9.62 -6.59 8.22
CA SER A 63 10.24 -7.60 7.36
C SER A 63 11.16 -8.46 8.21
N ASP A 64 10.99 -9.77 8.08
CA ASP A 64 11.90 -10.79 8.58
C ASP A 64 12.29 -11.66 7.40
N ALA A 65 13.23 -11.16 6.60
CA ALA A 65 13.75 -11.83 5.43
C ALA A 65 15.23 -12.13 5.57
N ASN A 66 15.58 -13.36 5.24
CA ASN A 66 16.92 -13.84 4.97
C ASN A 66 17.17 -13.75 3.46
N LEU A 67 18.19 -13.01 3.05
CA LEU A 67 18.60 -12.87 1.66
C LEU A 67 20.11 -13.06 1.54
N VAL A 68 20.52 -14.16 0.91
CA VAL A 68 21.90 -14.45 0.56
C VAL A 68 22.04 -14.46 -0.95
N VAL A 69 22.97 -13.67 -1.47
CA VAL A 69 23.25 -13.57 -2.90
C VAL A 69 24.74 -13.78 -3.12
N PHE A 70 25.10 -14.81 -3.89
CA PHE A 70 26.50 -15.21 -4.12
C PHE A 70 27.28 -15.41 -2.82
N GLY A 71 26.66 -16.05 -1.83
CA GLY A 71 27.26 -16.33 -0.52
C GLY A 71 27.42 -15.11 0.40
N LYS A 72 26.98 -13.91 -0.01
CA LYS A 72 26.95 -12.72 0.83
C LYS A 72 25.55 -12.49 1.39
N ASP A 73 25.48 -12.25 2.69
CA ASP A 73 24.25 -11.92 3.39
C ASP A 73 23.88 -10.44 3.18
N TYR A 74 22.65 -10.21 2.73
CA TYR A 74 22.01 -8.91 2.48
C TYR A 74 20.71 -8.76 3.29
N SER A 75 20.45 -9.65 4.23
CA SER A 75 19.22 -9.69 5.04
C SER A 75 18.99 -8.37 5.77
N ASP A 76 20.03 -7.84 6.42
CA ASP A 76 19.94 -6.58 7.17
C ASP A 76 19.61 -5.40 6.25
N ASP A 77 20.30 -5.29 5.11
CA ASP A 77 20.07 -4.21 4.14
C ASP A 77 18.63 -4.26 3.61
N PHE A 78 18.14 -5.46 3.28
CA PHE A 78 16.79 -5.67 2.79
C PHE A 78 15.74 -5.35 3.87
N ASN A 79 15.90 -5.86 5.09
CA ASN A 79 14.95 -5.64 6.19
C ASN A 79 14.93 -4.16 6.61
N ASN A 80 16.07 -3.48 6.62
CA ASN A 80 16.14 -2.04 6.90
C ASN A 80 15.48 -1.21 5.80
N PHE A 81 15.64 -1.61 4.53
CA PHE A 81 14.97 -0.93 3.43
C PHE A 81 13.45 -1.11 3.51
N VAL A 82 12.96 -2.34 3.62
CA VAL A 82 11.52 -2.65 3.66
C VAL A 82 10.85 -2.15 4.93
N GLY A 83 11.51 -2.32 6.08
CA GLY A 83 10.94 -1.97 7.39
C GLY A 83 11.16 -0.51 7.82
N GLY A 84 12.07 0.21 7.17
CA GLY A 84 12.36 1.62 7.47
C GLY A 84 12.09 2.53 6.29
N VAL A 85 12.90 2.40 5.24
CA VAL A 85 12.89 3.34 4.10
C VAL A 85 11.55 3.35 3.37
N VAL A 86 10.97 2.18 3.10
CA VAL A 86 9.68 2.07 2.38
C VAL A 86 8.53 2.74 3.16
N PRO A 87 8.24 2.39 4.43
CA PRO A 87 7.15 3.02 5.17
C PRO A 87 7.36 4.53 5.36
N ASP A 88 8.60 4.98 5.58
CA ASP A 88 8.93 6.41 5.70
C ASP A 88 8.68 7.16 4.39
N THR A 89 9.05 6.55 3.26
CA THR A 89 8.80 7.13 1.93
C THR A 89 7.30 7.24 1.67
N ILE A 90 6.53 6.20 1.99
CA ILE A 90 5.06 6.22 1.85
C ILE A 90 4.45 7.31 2.73
N LYS A 91 4.88 7.41 4.00
CA LYS A 91 4.43 8.44 4.95
C LYS A 91 4.73 9.86 4.48
N ALA A 92 5.92 10.07 3.90
CA ALA A 92 6.31 11.36 3.34
C ALA A 92 5.42 11.80 2.17
N HIS A 93 4.82 10.85 1.45
CA HIS A 93 4.02 11.09 0.25
C HIS A 93 2.52 10.84 0.44
N TYR A 94 2.01 10.82 1.68
CA TYR A 94 0.58 10.62 1.93
C TYR A 94 -0.31 11.63 1.19
N LYS A 95 0.17 12.86 1.02
CA LYS A 95 -0.58 13.88 0.29
C LYS A 95 -0.76 13.49 -1.18
N GLU A 96 0.33 13.17 -1.90
CA GLU A 96 0.22 12.79 -3.31
C GLU A 96 -0.57 11.49 -3.47
N ILE A 97 -0.41 10.53 -2.55
CA ILE A 97 -1.19 9.28 -2.56
C ILE A 97 -2.69 9.57 -2.41
N ASN A 98 -3.08 10.48 -1.50
CA ASN A 98 -4.48 10.85 -1.33
C ASN A 98 -5.05 11.54 -2.58
N GLU A 99 -4.30 12.46 -3.17
CA GLU A 99 -4.70 13.16 -4.40
C GLU A 99 -4.88 12.17 -5.57
N LEU A 100 -3.96 11.21 -5.72
CA LEU A 100 -4.08 10.17 -6.73
C LEU A 100 -5.32 9.28 -6.51
N LEU A 101 -5.54 8.85 -5.26
CA LEU A 101 -6.72 8.05 -4.91
C LEU A 101 -8.02 8.81 -5.16
N GLU A 102 -8.06 10.11 -4.86
CA GLU A 102 -9.22 10.97 -5.17
C GLU A 102 -9.49 11.02 -6.67
N ILE A 103 -8.47 11.19 -7.51
CA ILE A 103 -8.62 11.20 -8.97
C ILE A 103 -9.20 9.87 -9.47
N VAL A 104 -8.55 8.75 -9.11
CA VAL A 104 -8.94 7.41 -9.57
C VAL A 104 -10.35 7.05 -9.10
N LEU A 105 -10.67 7.32 -7.84
CA LEU A 105 -12.00 7.00 -7.31
C LEU A 105 -13.09 7.91 -7.88
N LEU A 106 -12.79 9.19 -8.16
CA LEU A 106 -13.74 10.08 -8.82
C LEU A 106 -14.07 9.60 -10.23
N GLU A 107 -13.07 9.14 -11.00
CA GLU A 107 -13.26 8.55 -12.33
C GLU A 107 -14.14 7.29 -12.25
N VAL A 108 -13.80 6.35 -11.36
CA VAL A 108 -14.61 5.13 -11.16
C VAL A 108 -16.05 5.45 -10.76
N ILE A 109 -16.27 6.41 -9.87
CA ILE A 109 -17.63 6.79 -9.47
C ILE A 109 -18.36 7.41 -10.66
N ASN A 110 -17.76 8.35 -11.39
CA ASN A 110 -18.41 9.01 -12.52
C ASN A 110 -18.75 8.04 -13.66
N ASP A 111 -17.93 7.01 -13.89
CA ASP A 111 -18.19 5.97 -14.90
C ASP A 111 -19.37 5.05 -14.52
N ASN A 112 -19.78 5.03 -13.25
CA ASN A 112 -20.82 4.16 -12.71
C ASN A 112 -22.06 4.93 -12.21
N LEU A 113 -22.17 6.23 -12.47
CA LEU A 113 -23.33 7.09 -12.18
C LEU A 113 -24.13 7.39 -13.45
#